data_AF-A0A075WQ97-F1
#
_entry.id   AF-A0A075WQ97-F1
#
_cell.length_a   1.000
_cell.length_b   1.000
_cell.length_c   1.000
_cell.angle_alpha   90.00
_cell.angle_beta   90.00
_cell.angle_gamma   90.00
#
_symmetry.space_group_name_H-M   'P 1'
#
loop_
_entity.id
_entity.type
_entity.pdbx_description
1 polymer ?
#
loop_
_entity_poly.entity_id
_entity_poly.type
_entity_poly.pdbx_seq_one_letter_code
_entity_poly.pdbx_strand_id
1 'polypeptide(L)'
;MKAYGIYYQNLNEITNLAKKNPKAALKTLCNEFESLIWYEILKNFDQSMFKSNLFPETLEKKIYQDFLYQEIGRNVSGRPGSLGDYLYQNLLKSAYLKNKIEKSDK
;
A
#
# COMPACT_ATOMS: atom_id res chain seq x y z
N MET A 1 -23.44 -6.82 7.24
CA MET A 1 -22.10 -7.42 7.09
C MET A 1 -21.09 -6.28 7.13
N LYS A 2 -20.34 -6.16 8.24
CA LYS A 2 -19.34 -5.10 8.41
C LYS A 2 -18.18 -5.36 7.44
N ALA A 3 -17.75 -4.32 6.74
CA ALA A 3 -16.69 -4.38 5.74
C ALA A 3 -15.50 -5.21 6.25
N TYR A 4 -15.15 -6.27 5.52
CA TYR A 4 -13.80 -6.85 5.53
C TYR A 4 -12.86 -5.85 4.84
N GLY A 5 -12.82 -4.64 5.40
CA GLY A 5 -12.19 -3.47 4.85
C GLY A 5 -10.72 -3.59 5.09
N ILE A 6 -9.99 -3.65 3.99
CA ILE A 6 -8.54 -3.63 3.99
C ILE A 6 -8.10 -2.44 4.86
N TYR A 7 -7.32 -2.70 5.91
CA TYR A 7 -6.83 -1.65 6.77
C TYR A 7 -5.75 -0.91 5.97
N TYR A 8 -6.06 0.30 5.51
CA TYR A 8 -5.04 1.24 5.05
C TYR A 8 -4.90 2.33 6.11
N GLN A 9 -3.72 2.93 6.23
CA GLN A 9 -3.62 4.20 6.93
C GLN A 9 -4.67 5.15 6.35
N ASN A 10 -5.43 5.78 7.24
CA ASN A 10 -6.59 6.56 6.85
C ASN A 10 -6.11 7.64 5.87
N LEU A 11 -6.71 7.75 4.68
CA LEU A 11 -6.35 8.81 3.72
C LEU A 11 -6.42 10.19 4.37
N ASN A 12 -7.26 10.35 5.40
CA ASN A 12 -7.32 11.56 6.22
C ASN A 12 -6.03 11.81 7.02
N GLU A 13 -5.38 10.77 7.55
CA GLU A 13 -4.08 10.87 8.23
C GLU A 13 -3.00 11.32 7.25
N ILE A 14 -2.93 10.71 6.06
CA ILE A 14 -1.99 11.11 5.01
C ILE A 14 -2.25 12.55 4.56
N THR A 15 -3.53 12.93 4.41
CA THR A 15 -3.92 14.30 4.04
C THR A 15 -3.54 15.31 5.12
N ASN A 16 -3.71 14.94 6.40
CA ASN A 16 -3.27 15.76 7.53
C ASN A 16 -1.75 15.86 7.61
N LEU A 17 -1.04 14.77 7.30
CA LEU A 17 0.42 14.75 7.23
C LEU A 17 0.91 15.62 6.06
N ALA A 18 0.20 15.64 4.94
CA ALA A 18 0.54 16.45 3.77
C ALA A 18 0.53 17.95 4.06
N LYS A 19 -0.34 18.40 4.98
CA LYS A 19 -0.38 19.79 5.44
C LYS A 19 0.83 20.19 6.29
N LYS A 20 1.44 19.24 7.00
CA LYS A 20 2.57 19.48 7.92
C LYS A 20 3.91 19.20 7.26
N ASN A 21 3.99 18.11 6.51
CA ASN A 21 5.18 17.63 5.84
C ASN A 21 4.78 16.92 4.54
N PRO A 22 4.67 17.67 3.43
CA PRO A 22 4.18 17.12 2.16
C PRO A 22 5.14 16.08 1.57
N LYS A 23 6.45 16.17 1.83
CA LYS A 23 7.44 15.17 1.38
C LYS A 23 7.28 13.84 2.10
N ALA A 24 7.10 13.88 3.42
CA ALA A 24 6.82 12.67 4.20
C ALA A 24 5.48 12.05 3.77
N ALA A 25 4.46 12.87 3.49
CA ALA A 25 3.14 12.39 3.08
C ALA A 25 3.20 11.69 1.73
N LEU A 26 3.95 12.26 0.77
CA LEU A 26 4.18 11.64 -0.52
C LEU A 26 4.89 10.29 -0.37
N LYS A 27 5.90 10.20 0.49
CA LYS A 27 6.61 8.94 0.74
C LYS A 27 5.68 7.88 1.34
N THR A 28 4.90 8.24 2.37
CA THR A 28 3.90 7.35 2.97
C THR A 28 2.88 6.88 1.94
N LEU A 29 2.37 7.79 1.10
CA LEU A 29 1.42 7.45 0.04
C LEU A 29 1.99 6.45 -0.97
N CYS A 30 3.24 6.64 -1.40
CA CYS A 30 3.91 5.71 -2.32
C CYS A 30 4.11 4.33 -1.69
N ASN A 31 4.44 4.26 -0.40
CA ASN A 31 4.60 3.00 0.32
C ASN A 31 3.27 2.26 0.48
N GLU A 32 2.20 2.97 0.83
CA GLU A 32 0.83 2.41 0.92
C GLU A 32 0.37 1.91 -0.46
N PHE A 33 0.66 2.66 -1.52
CA PHE A 33 0.38 2.23 -2.88
C PHE A 33 1.17 0.98 -3.30
N GLU A 34 2.43 0.87 -2.91
CA GLU A 34 3.18 -0.37 -3.12
C GLU A 34 2.57 -1.55 -2.34
N SER A 35 2.10 -1.32 -1.11
CA SER A 35 1.49 -2.38 -0.29
C SER A 35 0.22 -2.92 -0.94
N LEU A 36 -0.56 -2.05 -1.58
CA LEU A 36 -1.72 -2.42 -2.38
C LEU A 36 -1.34 -3.38 -3.51
N ILE A 37 -0.29 -3.03 -4.24
CA ILE A 37 0.19 -3.83 -5.35
C ILE A 37 0.63 -5.21 -4.86
N TRP A 38 1.39 -5.28 -3.77
CA TRP A 38 1.80 -6.57 -3.20
C TRP A 38 0.64 -7.43 -2.75
N TYR A 39 -0.34 -6.85 -2.05
CA TYR A 39 -1.56 -7.55 -1.67
C TYR A 39 -2.27 -8.14 -2.89
N GLU A 40 -2.44 -7.34 -3.95
CA GLU A 40 -3.13 -7.76 -5.16
C GLU A 40 -2.35 -8.86 -5.91
N ILE A 41 -1.02 -8.75 -5.97
CA ILE A 41 -0.15 -9.79 -6.54
C ILE A 41 -0.32 -11.11 -5.78
N LEU A 42 -0.23 -11.09 -4.45
CA LEU A 42 -0.31 -12.30 -3.62
C LEU A 42 -1.68 -12.96 -3.73
N LYS A 43 -2.74 -12.14 -3.75
CA LYS A 43 -4.11 -12.63 -3.90
C LYS A 43 -4.33 -13.29 -5.24
N ASN A 44 -3.91 -12.65 -6.33
CA ASN A 44 -4.03 -13.23 -7.68
C ASN A 44 -3.13 -14.46 -7.86
N PHE A 45 -1.98 -14.50 -7.17
CA PHE A 45 -1.13 -15.68 -7.15
C PHE A 45 -1.84 -16.86 -6.46
N ASP A 46 -2.44 -16.68 -5.28
CA ASP A 46 -3.22 -17.75 -4.62
C ASP A 46 -4.42 -18.23 -5.45
N GLN A 47 -5.05 -17.33 -6.21
CA GLN A 47 -6.17 -17.68 -7.10
C GLN A 47 -5.74 -18.48 -8.35
N SER A 48 -4.51 -18.27 -8.82
CA SER A 48 -3.99 -18.95 -10.01
C SER A 48 -3.34 -20.30 -9.70
N MET A 49 -3.12 -20.63 -8.42
CA MET A 49 -2.56 -21.90 -8.00
C MET A 49 -3.62 -23.01 -7.96
N PHE A 50 -3.28 -24.19 -8.49
CA PHE A 50 -4.14 -25.38 -8.38
C PHE A 50 -4.35 -25.74 -6.91
N LYS A 51 -5.60 -25.64 -6.46
CA LYS A 51 -6.01 -26.04 -5.11
C LYS A 51 -6.00 -27.57 -5.05
N SER A 52 -5.18 -28.14 -4.19
CA SER A 52 -4.94 -29.60 -4.15
C SER A 52 -6.07 -30.41 -3.49
N ASN A 53 -7.23 -29.81 -3.18
CA ASN A 53 -8.36 -30.37 -2.40
C ASN A 53 -7.98 -31.05 -1.07
N LEU A 54 -6.71 -31.01 -0.66
CA LEU A 54 -6.19 -31.57 0.60
C LEU A 54 -6.70 -30.80 1.83
N PHE A 55 -7.01 -29.52 1.67
CA PHE A 55 -7.53 -28.67 2.75
C PHE A 55 -8.79 -27.93 2.30
N PRO A 56 -9.83 -27.88 3.14
CA PRO A 56 -11.05 -27.15 2.83
C PRO A 56 -10.80 -25.64 2.72
N GLU A 57 -11.43 -25.02 1.73
CA GLU A 57 -11.46 -23.56 1.58
C GLU A 57 -12.56 -22.95 2.45
N THR A 58 -12.34 -22.87 3.75
CA THR A 58 -13.32 -22.23 4.66
C THR A 58 -13.24 -20.71 4.58
N LEU A 59 -14.30 -20.04 5.01
CA LEU A 59 -14.36 -18.57 5.06
C LEU A 59 -13.29 -18.01 6.00
N GLU A 60 -13.07 -18.65 7.14
CA GLU A 60 -12.05 -18.25 8.11
C GLU A 60 -10.66 -18.29 7.49
N LYS A 61 -10.33 -19.35 6.75
CA LYS A 61 -9.05 -19.47 6.04
C LYS A 61 -8.85 -18.31 5.07
N LYS A 62 -9.87 -17.94 4.29
CA LYS A 62 -9.81 -16.81 3.34
C LYS A 62 -9.56 -15.49 4.06
N ILE A 63 -10.23 -15.26 5.19
CA ILE A 63 -10.04 -14.06 6.02
C ILE A 63 -8.60 -13.99 6.56
N TYR A 64 -8.08 -15.07 7.14
CA TYR A 64 -6.70 -15.10 7.63
C TYR A 64 -5.67 -14.93 6.52
N GLN A 65 -5.91 -15.51 5.34
CA GLN A 65 -5.06 -15.32 4.17
C GLN A 65 -5.07 -13.87 3.68
N ASP A 66 -6.23 -13.23 3.62
CA ASP A 66 -6.33 -11.81 3.24
C ASP A 66 -5.55 -10.91 4.22
N PHE A 67 -5.65 -11.17 5.54
CA PHE A 67 -4.84 -10.45 6.53
C PHE A 67 -3.34 -10.70 6.37
N LEU A 68 -2.95 -11.96 6.12
CA LEU A 68 -1.55 -12.32 5.87
C LEU A 68 -0.98 -11.56 4.67
N TYR A 69 -1.71 -11.52 3.54
CA TYR A 69 -1.26 -10.82 2.34
C TYR A 69 -1.13 -9.31 2.55
N GLN A 70 -2.04 -8.71 3.34
CA GLN A 70 -1.93 -7.30 3.74
C GLN A 70 -0.67 -7.03 4.57
N GLU A 71 -0.38 -7.88 5.57
CA GLU A 71 0.81 -7.73 6.41
C GLU A 71 2.11 -7.96 5.64
N ILE A 72 2.14 -8.90 4.69
CA ILE A 72 3.29 -9.09 3.81
C ILE A 72 3.50 -7.84 2.96
N GLY A 73 2.44 -7.30 2.35
CA GLY A 73 2.50 -6.05 1.58
C GLY A 73 3.14 -4.93 2.39
N ARG A 74 2.63 -4.66 3.60
CA ARG A 74 3.16 -3.62 4.49
C ARG A 74 4.63 -3.80 4.85
N ASN A 75 5.05 -5.03 5.13
CA ASN A 75 6.42 -5.34 5.55
C ASN A 75 7.45 -5.26 4.40
N VAL A 76 7.01 -5.48 3.16
CA VAL A 76 7.87 -5.43 1.98
C VAL A 76 7.92 -4.02 1.40
N SER A 77 6.84 -3.26 1.54
CA SER A 77 6.75 -1.88 1.04
C SER A 77 7.67 -0.89 1.74
N GLY A 78 8.12 0.11 0.98
CA GLY A 78 8.90 1.23 1.50
C GLY A 78 10.36 0.93 1.86
N ARG A 79 10.87 -0.23 1.45
CA ARG A 79 12.31 -0.55 1.53
C ARG A 79 13.11 0.27 0.52
N PRO A 80 14.39 0.57 0.77
CA PRO A 80 15.24 1.21 -0.24
C PRO A 80 15.26 0.42 -1.54
N GLY A 81 15.00 1.08 -2.68
CA GLY A 81 14.92 0.44 -3.99
C GLY A 81 13.64 -0.38 -4.23
N SER A 82 12.64 -0.29 -3.34
CA SER A 82 11.31 -0.86 -3.57
C SER A 82 10.51 -0.03 -4.59
N LEU A 83 9.38 -0.55 -5.05
CA LEU A 83 8.53 0.18 -6.02
C LEU A 83 8.04 1.51 -5.45
N GLY A 84 7.67 1.54 -4.16
CA GLY A 84 7.24 2.75 -3.47
C GLY A 84 8.36 3.80 -3.43
N ASP A 85 9.60 3.39 -3.17
CA ASP A 85 10.76 4.29 -3.19
C ASP A 85 11.04 4.83 -4.59
N TYR A 86 11.01 3.99 -5.63
CA TYR A 86 11.14 4.44 -7.02
C TYR A 86 10.05 5.44 -7.42
N LEU A 87 8.80 5.18 -7.06
CA LEU A 87 7.68 6.09 -7.30
C LEU A 87 7.91 7.42 -6.58
N TYR A 88 8.30 7.39 -5.31
CA TYR A 88 8.60 8.58 -4.54
C TYR A 88 9.69 9.44 -5.21
N GLN A 89 10.82 8.84 -5.60
CA GLN A 89 11.92 9.56 -6.25
C GLN A 89 11.51 10.16 -7.60
N ASN A 90 10.71 9.45 -8.38
CA ASN A 90 10.22 9.95 -9.67
C ASN A 90 9.20 11.07 -9.49
N LEU A 91 8.30 10.95 -8.51
CA LEU A 91 7.27 11.96 -8.23
C LEU A 91 7.87 13.24 -7.64
N LEU A 92 8.96 13.16 -6.87
CA LEU A 92 9.69 14.35 -6.41
C LEU A 92 10.29 15.17 -7.56
N LYS A 93 10.65 14.53 -8.68
CA LYS A 93 11.18 15.21 -9.87
C LYS A 93 10.08 15.87 -10.70
N SER A 94 8.81 15.54 -10.46
CA SER A 94 7.68 16.12 -11.18
C SER A 94 7.52 17.61 -10.87
N ALA A 95 7.54 18.45 -11.90
CA ALA A 95 7.36 19.90 -11.77
C ALA A 95 6.02 20.24 -11.09
N TYR A 96 4.96 19.47 -11.36
CA TYR A 96 3.65 19.68 -10.74
C TYR A 96 3.70 19.48 -9.21
N LEU A 97 4.30 18.38 -8.76
CA LEU A 97 4.36 18.07 -7.32
C LEU A 97 5.38 18.95 -6.60
N LYS A 98 6.51 19.27 -7.25
CA LYS A 98 7.49 20.20 -6.70
C LYS A 98 6.88 21.57 -6.39
N ASN A 99 6.15 22.15 -7.34
CA ASN A 99 5.45 23.42 -7.16
C ASN A 99 4.39 23.35 -6.03
N LYS A 100 3.75 22.20 -5.84
CA LYS A 100 2.74 21.99 -4.79
C LYS A 100 3.37 21.85 -3.40
N ILE A 101 4.51 21.18 -3.31
CA ILE A 101 5.31 21.03 -2.09
C ILE A 101 5.86 22.40 -1.65
N GLU A 102 6.49 23.15 -2.55
CA GLU A 102 7.09 24.46 -2.25
C GLU A 102 6.07 25.52 -1.82
N LYS A 103 4.83 25.43 -2.32
CA LYS A 103 3.72 26.30 -1.87
C LYS A 103 3.18 25.95 -0.49
N SER A 104 3.40 24.73 -0.01
CA SER A 104 2.99 24.29 1.33
C SER A 104 4.02 24.64 2.40
N ASP A 105 5.27 24.91 2.01
CA ASP A 105 6.36 25.30 2.90
C ASP A 105 6.43 26.84 3.12
N LYS A 106 5.56 27.62 2.46
CA LYS A 106 5.41 29.08 2.62
C LYS A 106 4.15 29.42 3.39
#